data_AF-A0A7S2I014-F1
#
_entry.id   AF-A0A7S2I014-F1
#
_cell.length_a   1.000
_cell.length_b   1.000
_cell.length_c   1.000
_cell.angle_alpha   90.00
_cell.angle_beta   90.00
_cell.angle_gamma   90.00
#
_symmetry.space_group_name_H-M   'P 1'
#
loop_
_entity.id
_entity.type
_entity.pdbx_description
1 polymer ?
#
loop_
_entity_poly.entity_id
_entity_poly.type
_entity_poly.pdbx_seq_one_letter_code
_entity_poly.pdbx_strand_id
1 'polypeptide(L)'
;DEVIGALRAAVLEGTLGGSLYLSGTPGTGKTATVHQALRELVADRESLPPFRTIFVNGMKLNSPYEVYSILWQALVGQAVKPARAVELLEKRFSAPSASGKALFGKAKQQR
;
A
#
# COMPACT_ATOMS: atom_id res chain seq x y z
N ASP A 1 -10.05 -17.22 6.60
CA ASP A 1 -9.62 -16.06 7.40
C ASP A 1 -10.06 -14.80 6.68
N GLU A 2 -10.95 -14.01 7.28
CA GLU A 2 -11.70 -12.92 6.63
C GLU A 2 -10.79 -11.85 6.00
N VAL A 3 -9.68 -11.53 6.69
CA VAL A 3 -8.68 -10.56 6.22
C VAL A 3 -8.01 -11.00 4.92
N ILE A 4 -7.62 -12.28 4.80
CA ILE A 4 -7.00 -12.81 3.59
C ILE A 4 -7.98 -12.75 2.42
N GLY A 5 -9.24 -13.14 2.65
CA GLY A 5 -10.28 -13.12 1.61
C GLY A 5 -10.51 -11.71 1.06
N ALA A 6 -10.67 -10.72 1.95
CA ALA A 6 -10.86 -9.33 1.58
C ALA A 6 -9.65 -8.76 0.81
N LEU A 7 -8.43 -8.99 1.30
CA LEU A 7 -7.21 -8.52 0.63
C LEU A 7 -7.00 -9.20 -0.73
N ARG A 8 -7.28 -10.50 -0.84
CA ARG A 8 -7.17 -11.25 -2.10
C ARG A 8 -8.15 -10.71 -3.15
N ALA A 9 -9.40 -10.49 -2.76
CA ALA A 9 -10.41 -9.92 -3.64
C ALA A 9 -9.97 -8.53 -4.15
N ALA A 10 -9.51 -7.65 -3.26
CA ALA A 10 -9.04 -6.32 -3.64
C ALA A 10 -7.84 -6.36 -4.62
N VAL A 11 -6.92 -7.32 -4.46
CA VAL A 11 -5.79 -7.49 -5.40
C VAL A 11 -6.26 -8.00 -6.76
N LEU A 12 -7.23 -8.91 -6.80
CA LEU A 12 -7.78 -9.48 -8.04
C LEU A 12 -8.65 -8.48 -8.81
N GLU A 13 -9.50 -7.72 -8.11
CA GLU A 13 -10.37 -6.70 -8.68
C GLU A 13 -9.56 -5.48 -9.20
N GLY A 14 -8.34 -5.29 -8.68
CA GLY A 14 -7.37 -4.35 -9.23
C GLY A 14 -7.78 -2.89 -9.03
N THR A 15 -8.22 -2.23 -10.10
CA THR A 15 -8.45 -0.76 -10.13
C THR A 15 -9.69 -0.31 -9.36
N LEU A 16 -10.53 -1.24 -8.91
CA LEU A 16 -11.63 -0.97 -7.99
C LEU A 16 -11.02 -0.80 -6.58
N GLY A 17 -10.66 0.43 -6.25
CA GLY A 17 -10.12 0.74 -4.91
C GLY A 17 -11.05 0.23 -3.80
N GLY A 18 -10.45 -0.19 -2.69
CA GLY A 18 -11.17 -0.72 -1.52
C GLY A 18 -10.55 -0.25 -0.21
N SER A 19 -11.32 -0.35 0.89
CA SER A 19 -10.84 -0.03 2.23
C SER A 19 -11.29 -1.09 3.22
N LEU A 20 -10.41 -1.45 4.15
CA LEU A 20 -10.66 -2.41 5.22
C LEU A 20 -10.29 -1.75 6.55
N TYR A 21 -11.23 -1.74 7.50
CA TYR A 21 -11.02 -1.23 8.85
C TYR A 21 -10.97 -2.38 9.86
N LEU A 22 -9.92 -2.40 10.68
CA LEU A 22 -9.70 -3.42 11.71
C LEU A 22 -9.53 -2.74 13.07
N SER A 23 -10.36 -3.11 14.03
CA SER A 23 -10.35 -2.55 15.39
C SER A 23 -10.31 -3.65 16.46
N GLY A 24 -9.95 -3.27 17.68
CA GLY A 24 -9.86 -4.17 18.82
C GLY A 24 -8.79 -3.73 19.81
N THR A 25 -8.78 -4.31 21.01
CA THR A 25 -7.85 -3.95 22.09
C THR A 25 -6.38 -4.14 21.69
N PRO A 26 -5.43 -3.34 22.23
CA PRO A 26 -4.00 -3.56 21.99
C PRO A 26 -3.58 -4.99 22.36
N GLY A 27 -2.64 -5.58 21.61
CA GLY A 27 -2.15 -6.93 21.86
C GLY A 27 -2.93 -8.08 21.22
N THR A 28 -4.09 -7.83 20.58
CA THR A 28 -4.89 -8.89 19.92
C THR A 28 -4.39 -9.35 18.55
N GLY A 29 -3.12 -9.16 18.25
CA GLY A 29 -2.52 -9.70 17.01
C GLY A 29 -2.96 -9.05 15.69
N LYS A 30 -3.85 -8.05 15.66
CA LYS A 30 -4.35 -7.39 14.42
C LYS A 30 -3.25 -7.10 13.40
N THR A 31 -2.19 -6.41 13.81
CA THR A 31 -1.04 -6.10 12.95
C THR A 31 -0.34 -7.37 12.48
N ALA A 32 -0.14 -8.35 13.37
CA ALA A 32 0.49 -9.63 13.01
C ALA A 32 -0.33 -10.41 11.98
N THR A 33 -1.66 -10.47 12.13
CA THR A 33 -2.58 -11.11 11.18
C THR A 33 -2.51 -10.46 9.81
N VAL A 34 -2.54 -9.12 9.72
CA VAL A 34 -2.41 -8.40 8.44
C VAL A 34 -1.05 -8.66 7.79
N HIS A 35 0.05 -8.61 8.56
CA HIS A 35 1.38 -8.92 8.04
C HIS A 35 1.49 -10.36 7.53
N GLN A 36 0.89 -11.32 8.25
CA GLN A 36 0.87 -12.71 7.83
C GLN A 36 0.08 -12.88 6.52
N ALA A 37 -1.15 -12.37 6.47
CA ALA A 37 -2.00 -12.41 5.29
C ALA A 37 -1.28 -11.85 4.04
N LEU A 38 -0.63 -10.69 4.18
CA LEU A 38 0.10 -10.07 3.08
C LEU A 38 1.33 -10.90 2.64
N ARG A 39 2.04 -11.55 3.58
CA ARG A 39 3.16 -12.44 3.22
C ARG A 39 2.68 -13.64 2.39
N GLU A 40 1.55 -14.23 2.76
CA GLU A 40 0.93 -15.33 2.03
C GLU A 40 0.52 -14.90 0.61
N LEU A 41 -0.14 -13.75 0.49
CA LEU A 41 -0.56 -13.21 -0.82
C LEU A 41 0.62 -12.81 -1.72
N VAL A 42 1.71 -12.27 -1.16
CA VAL A 42 2.92 -11.94 -1.94
C VAL A 42 3.65 -13.20 -2.43
N ALA A 43 3.52 -14.31 -1.72
CA ALA A 43 4.09 -15.60 -2.12
C ALA A 43 3.29 -16.27 -3.25
N ASP A 44 1.97 -16.01 -3.35
CA ASP A 44 1.07 -16.54 -4.37
C ASP A 44 1.20 -15.80 -5.72
N ARG A 45 2.39 -15.92 -6.34
CA ARG A 45 2.71 -15.25 -7.61
C ARG A 45 2.04 -15.87 -8.83
N GLU A 46 1.56 -17.09 -8.71
CA GLU A 46 0.89 -17.81 -9.81
C GLU A 46 -0.58 -17.38 -9.92
N SER A 47 -1.24 -17.10 -8.79
CA SER A 47 -2.67 -16.78 -8.78
C SER A 47 -2.97 -15.29 -8.67
N LEU A 48 -2.00 -14.45 -8.31
CA LEU A 48 -2.21 -13.01 -8.08
C LEU A 48 -1.33 -12.13 -8.96
N PRO A 49 -1.88 -11.01 -9.47
CA PRO A 49 -1.05 -10.00 -10.13
C PRO A 49 -0.03 -9.43 -9.14
N PRO A 50 1.13 -8.94 -9.62
CA PRO A 50 2.15 -8.36 -8.76
C PRO A 50 1.63 -7.09 -8.09
N PHE A 51 1.76 -7.01 -6.77
CA PHE A 51 1.40 -5.85 -5.97
C PHE A 51 2.52 -5.49 -4.97
N ARG A 52 2.44 -4.29 -4.39
CA ARG A 52 3.37 -3.81 -3.37
C ARG A 52 2.61 -3.48 -2.10
N THR A 53 3.21 -3.80 -0.96
CA THR A 53 2.69 -3.43 0.35
C THR A 53 3.49 -2.25 0.90
N ILE A 54 2.78 -1.24 1.40
CA ILE A 54 3.39 -0.06 2.03
C ILE A 54 2.75 0.08 3.41
N PHE A 55 3.58 0.03 4.46
CA PHE A 55 3.13 0.18 5.84
C PHE A 55 3.47 1.57 6.34
N VAL A 56 2.46 2.26 6.88
CA VAL A 56 2.64 3.55 7.56
C VAL A 56 2.14 3.41 8.99
N ASN A 57 2.96 3.85 9.96
CA ASN A 57 2.57 3.91 11.36
C ASN A 57 2.36 5.37 11.75
N GLY A 58 1.11 5.74 12.08
CA GLY A 58 0.77 7.10 12.51
C GLY A 58 1.56 7.56 13.74
N MET A 59 1.92 6.65 14.64
CA MET A 59 2.71 6.96 15.85
C MET A 59 4.18 7.28 15.55
N LYS A 60 4.66 7.00 14.33
CA LYS A 60 6.03 7.34 13.89
C LYS A 60 6.10 8.67 13.14
N LEU A 61 4.98 9.35 12.93
CA LEU A 61 4.91 10.63 12.21
C LEU A 61 5.03 11.79 13.20
N ASN A 62 5.84 12.79 12.87
CA ASN A 62 5.90 14.05 13.62
C ASN A 62 4.71 14.96 13.28
N SER A 63 4.10 14.76 12.11
CA SER A 63 2.93 15.48 11.64
C SER A 63 2.10 14.59 10.71
N PRO A 64 0.76 14.67 10.71
CA PRO A 64 -0.08 13.87 9.83
C PRO A 64 0.28 14.05 8.34
N TYR A 65 0.76 15.22 7.93
CA TYR A 65 1.12 15.50 6.54
C TYR A 65 2.35 14.73 6.05
N GLU A 66 3.20 14.21 6.94
CA GLU A 66 4.38 13.43 6.56
C GLU A 66 4.00 12.15 5.79
N VAL A 67 2.78 11.63 5.98
CA VAL A 67 2.26 10.46 5.27
C VAL A 67 2.41 10.58 3.75
N TYR A 68 2.17 11.77 3.19
CA TYR A 68 2.23 11.98 1.75
C TYR A 68 3.66 11.82 1.22
N SER A 69 4.64 12.35 1.95
CA SER A 69 6.05 12.22 1.57
C SER A 69 6.51 10.77 1.62
N ILE A 70 6.09 10.04 2.66
CA ILE A 70 6.38 8.61 2.84
C ILE A 70 5.77 7.79 1.70
N LEU A 71 4.49 8.01 1.38
CA LEU A 71 3.81 7.31 0.29
C LEU A 71 4.48 7.58 -1.06
N TRP A 72 4.79 8.83 -1.37
CA TRP A 72 5.46 9.19 -2.63
C TRP A 72 6.84 8.54 -2.74
N GLN A 73 7.65 8.61 -1.68
CA GLN A 73 8.96 7.96 -1.61
C GLN A 73 8.84 6.44 -1.79
N ALA A 74 7.87 5.78 -1.14
CA ALA A 74 7.67 4.34 -1.22
C ALA A 74 7.17 3.88 -2.61
N LEU A 75 6.40 4.72 -3.30
CA LEU A 75 5.89 4.42 -4.65
C LEU A 75 6.95 4.66 -5.73
N VAL A 76 7.64 5.80 -5.68
CA VAL A 76 8.44 6.34 -6.81
C VAL A 76 9.94 6.42 -6.49
N GLY A 77 10.33 6.31 -5.22
CA GLY A 77 11.73 6.36 -4.79
C GLY A 77 12.31 7.77 -4.67
N GLN A 78 11.46 8.81 -4.70
CA GLN A 78 11.88 10.22 -4.65
C GLN A 78 11.38 10.91 -3.40
N ALA A 79 12.27 11.67 -2.74
CA ALA A 79 11.93 12.40 -1.52
C ALA A 79 11.46 13.80 -1.91
N VAL A 80 10.26 14.16 -1.46
CA VAL A 80 9.68 15.50 -1.67
C VAL A 80 8.98 15.95 -0.40
N LYS A 81 8.74 17.26 -0.25
CA LYS A 81 8.00 17.81 0.88
C LYS A 81 6.50 17.43 0.81
N PRO A 82 5.78 17.38 1.94
CA PRO A 82 4.37 16.99 1.99
C PRO A 82 3.46 17.68 0.99
N ALA A 83 3.55 19.01 0.88
CA ALA A 83 2.73 19.79 -0.05
C ALA A 83 2.90 19.32 -1.50
N ARG A 84 4.15 19.07 -1.92
CA ARG A 84 4.44 18.58 -3.26
C ARG A 84 4.03 17.12 -3.44
N ALA A 85 4.18 16.29 -2.41
CA ALA A 85 3.77 14.89 -2.45
C ALA A 85 2.27 14.74 -2.70
N VAL A 86 1.43 15.54 -2.03
CA VAL A 86 -0.03 15.53 -2.22
C VAL A 86 -0.39 15.77 -3.69
N GLU A 87 0.12 16.86 -4.27
CA GLU A 87 -0.15 17.19 -5.68
C GLU A 87 0.25 16.08 -6.65
N LEU A 88 1.40 15.43 -6.38
CA LEU A 88 1.93 14.36 -7.21
C LEU A 88 1.13 13.06 -7.07
N LEU A 89 0.67 12.75 -5.85
CA LEU A 89 -0.18 11.59 -5.57
C LEU A 89 -1.56 11.77 -6.20
N GLU A 90 -2.20 12.92 -6.04
CA GLU A 90 -3.47 13.26 -6.69
C GLU A 90 -3.35 13.09 -8.21
N LYS A 91 -2.38 13.77 -8.84
CA LYS A 91 -2.16 13.63 -10.29
C LYS A 91 -1.96 12.18 -10.74
N ARG A 92 -1.30 11.36 -9.92
CA ARG A 92 -1.02 9.95 -10.23
C ARG A 92 -2.26 9.07 -10.15
N PHE A 93 -3.12 9.28 -9.16
CA PHE A 93 -4.27 8.41 -8.90
C PHE A 93 -5.59 8.93 -9.50
N SER A 94 -5.68 10.21 -9.89
CA SER A 94 -6.84 10.75 -10.62
C SER A 94 -6.80 10.48 -12.13
N ALA A 95 -5.67 10.04 -12.69
CA ALA A 95 -5.59 9.68 -14.10
C ALA A 95 -6.38 8.38 -14.37
N PRO A 96 -7.28 8.33 -15.37
CA PRO A 96 -7.96 7.09 -15.73
C PRO A 96 -6.90 6.03 -16.05
N SER A 97 -6.96 4.91 -15.34
CA SER A 97 -6.00 3.82 -15.43
C SER A 97 -5.92 3.30 -16.86
N ALA A 98 -4.93 3.77 -17.63
CA ALA A 98 -4.56 3.16 -18.89
C ALA A 98 -3.93 1.80 -18.60
N SER A 99 -4.78 0.77 -18.61
CA SER A 99 -4.49 -0.64 -18.89
C SER A 99 -3.10 -1.13 -18.46
N GLY A 100 -3.02 -1.79 -17.30
CA GLY A 100 -2.12 -2.93 -17.06
C GLY A 100 -0.60 -2.73 -17.23
N LYS A 101 -0.09 -1.51 -17.43
CA LYS A 101 1.36 -1.28 -17.41
C LYS A 101 1.80 -1.13 -15.96
N ALA A 102 2.70 -2.03 -15.55
CA ALA A 102 3.32 -2.04 -14.23
C ALA A 102 3.68 -0.61 -13.80
N LEU A 103 2.90 -0.08 -12.85
CA LEU A 103 3.03 1.26 -12.29
C LEU A 103 4.30 1.41 -11.42
N PHE A 104 5.11 0.36 -11.33
CA PHE A 104 6.20 0.23 -10.40
C PHE A 104 7.53 0.50 -11.10
N GLY A 105 8.10 1.69 -10.87
CA GLY A 105 9.54 1.90 -11.07
C GLY A 105 10.33 0.92 -10.19
N LYS A 106 11.47 0.44 -10.69
CA LYS A 106 12.39 -0.45 -9.96
C LYS A 106 12.81 0.23 -8.65
N ALA A 107 12.19 -0.15 -7.53
CA ALA A 107 12.65 0.28 -6.21
C ALA A 107 13.94 -0.48 -5.90
N LYS A 108 15.02 0.26 -5.61
CA LYS A 108 16.31 -0.31 -5.22
C LYS A 108 16.15 -0.91 -3.82
N GLN A 109 16.25 -2.23 -3.72
CA GLN A 109 16.33 -2.94 -2.45
C GLN A 109 17.55 -2.40 -1.69
N GLN A 110 17.34 -1.65 -0.60
CA GLN A 110 18.42 -1.33 0.32
C GLN A 110 18.65 -2.55 1.22
N ARG A 111 19.91 -2.98 1.29
CA ARG A 111 20.41 -4.03 2.16
C ARG A 111 20.50 -3.54 3.59
#